data_AF-A0A2M7QLL3-F1
#
_entry.id   AF-A0A2M7QLL3-F1
#
_cell.length_a   1.000
_cell.length_b   1.000
_cell.length_c   1.000
_cell.angle_alpha   90.00
_cell.angle_beta   90.00
_cell.angle_gamma   90.00
#
_symmetry.space_group_name_H-M   'P 1'
#
loop_
_entity.id
_entity.type
_entity.pdbx_description
1 polymer ?
#
loop_
_entity_poly.entity_id
_entity_poly.type
_entity_poly.pdbx_seq_one_letter_code
_entity_poly.pdbx_strand_id
1 'polypeptide(L)'
;MKSVIFDLDGTLADTAPDLIGALNVIAAREGWPALNPAADRITAGAGGRALLRRGMAGAGLGADEARVDALFQPFLDAYAARIAQESRLYP
;
A
#
# COMPACT_ATOMS: atom_id res chain seq x y z
N MET A 1 33.45 16.64 3.47
CA MET A 1 32.47 16.31 2.41
C MET A 1 31.08 16.59 3.00
N LYS A 2 30.18 17.26 2.27
CA LYS A 2 28.78 17.48 2.70
C LYS A 2 27.88 16.58 1.87
N SER A 3 26.90 15.94 2.51
CA SER A 3 25.97 15.00 1.88
C SER A 3 24.56 15.20 2.42
N VAL A 4 23.56 14.91 1.57
CA VAL A 4 22.13 14.92 1.91
C VAL A 4 21.55 13.55 1.55
N ILE A 5 20.68 13.02 2.40
CA ILE A 5 19.95 11.77 2.18
C ILE A 5 18.49 12.14 2.01
N PHE A 6 17.88 11.66 0.92
CA PHE A 6 16.47 11.84 0.65
C PHE A 6 15.77 10.50 0.80
N ASP A 7 14.63 10.54 1.48
CA ASP A 7 13.62 9.51 1.35
C ASP A 7 12.86 9.68 0.02
N LEU A 8 12.19 8.64 -0.46
CA LEU A 8 11.43 8.66 -1.70
C LEU A 8 9.93 8.84 -1.42
N ASP A 9 9.34 7.89 -0.71
CA ASP A 9 7.90 7.72 -0.57
C ASP A 9 7.30 8.77 0.37
N GLY A 10 6.50 9.69 -0.17
CA GLY A 10 5.97 10.80 0.62
C GLY A 10 6.95 11.97 0.80
N THR A 11 8.18 11.85 0.29
CA THR A 11 9.20 12.91 0.32
C THR A 11 9.48 13.47 -1.07
N LEU A 12 9.99 12.66 -2.00
CA LEU A 12 10.24 13.07 -3.38
C LEU A 12 9.06 12.74 -4.30
N ALA A 13 8.32 11.69 -3.99
CA ALA A 13 7.20 11.21 -4.80
C ALA A 13 5.98 10.87 -3.95
N ASP A 14 4.79 11.23 -4.43
CA ASP A 14 3.50 10.73 -3.97
C ASP A 14 3.24 9.34 -4.56
N THR A 15 3.72 8.31 -3.88
CA THR A 15 3.60 6.89 -4.28
C THR A 15 2.41 6.17 -3.63
N ALA A 16 1.72 6.83 -2.71
CA ALA A 16 0.60 6.25 -1.97
C ALA A 16 -0.54 5.73 -2.88
N PRO A 17 -0.91 6.40 -4.00
CA PRO A 17 -1.94 5.88 -4.90
C PRO A 17 -1.62 4.49 -5.47
N ASP A 18 -0.37 4.24 -5.86
CA ASP A 18 0.04 2.95 -6.43
C ASP A 18 0.05 1.83 -5.36
N LEU A 19 0.50 2.14 -4.14
CA LEU A 19 0.44 1.22 -2.99
C LEU A 19 -1.01 0.83 -2.65
N ILE A 20 -1.92 1.80 -2.64
CA ILE A 20 -3.35 1.55 -2.38
C ILE A 20 -3.99 0.79 -3.56
N GLY A 21 -3.60 1.13 -4.80
CA GLY A 21 -4.00 0.39 -5.99
C GLY A 21 -3.58 -1.08 -5.94
N ALA A 22 -2.36 -1.37 -5.50
CA ALA A 22 -1.88 -2.73 -5.29
C ALA A 22 -2.69 -3.49 -4.23
N LEU A 23 -3.02 -2.84 -3.12
CA LEU A 23 -3.92 -3.44 -2.13
C LEU A 23 -5.32 -3.67 -2.70
N ASN A 24 -5.84 -2.79 -3.55
CA ASN A 24 -7.14 -2.98 -4.19
C ASN A 24 -7.17 -4.18 -5.15
N VAL A 25 -6.02 -4.56 -5.75
CA VAL A 25 -5.90 -5.83 -6.48
C VAL A 25 -6.07 -7.03 -5.53
N ILE A 26 -5.49 -6.97 -4.33
CA ILE A 26 -5.68 -8.00 -3.30
C ILE A 26 -7.12 -8.01 -2.81
N ALA A 27 -7.69 -6.85 -2.51
CA ALA A 27 -9.06 -6.70 -2.04
C ALA A 27 -10.06 -7.33 -3.02
N ALA A 28 -9.90 -7.09 -4.32
CA ALA A 28 -10.75 -7.69 -5.35
C ALA A 28 -10.65 -9.23 -5.40
N ARG A 29 -9.45 -9.79 -5.21
CA ARG A 29 -9.22 -11.25 -5.18
C ARG A 29 -9.82 -11.90 -3.93
N GLU A 30 -9.73 -11.21 -2.81
CA GLU A 30 -10.15 -11.70 -1.49
C GLU A 30 -11.63 -11.37 -1.17
N GLY A 31 -12.30 -10.59 -2.02
CA GLY A 31 -13.68 -10.13 -1.79
C GLY A 31 -13.81 -9.05 -0.71
N TRP A 32 -12.75 -8.28 -0.46
CA TRP A 32 -12.75 -7.18 0.52
C TRP A 32 -13.27 -5.88 -0.11
N PRO A 33 -13.81 -4.95 0.70
CA PRO A 33 -14.10 -3.61 0.23
C PRO A 33 -12.83 -2.93 -0.30
N ALA A 34 -12.96 -2.23 -1.43
CA ALA A 34 -11.87 -1.43 -1.97
C ALA A 34 -11.53 -0.27 -1.01
N LEU A 35 -10.23 0.00 -0.86
CA LEU A 35 -9.71 1.14 -0.15
C LEU A 35 -9.80 2.40 -1.01
N ASN A 36 -9.95 3.53 -0.32
CA ASN A 36 -10.01 4.85 -0.94
C ASN A 36 -8.62 5.50 -0.89
N PRO A 37 -7.99 5.80 -2.04
CA PRO A 37 -6.66 6.42 -2.08
C PRO A 37 -6.51 7.69 -1.25
N ALA A 38 -7.55 8.51 -1.13
CA ALA A 38 -7.52 9.75 -0.35
C ALA A 38 -7.67 9.48 1.16
N ALA A 39 -8.59 8.60 1.55
CA ALA A 39 -8.88 8.35 2.97
C ALA A 39 -7.84 7.43 3.63
N ASP A 40 -7.25 6.50 2.87
CA ASP A 40 -6.32 5.49 3.39
C ASP A 40 -4.85 5.86 3.13
N ARG A 41 -4.56 7.09 2.68
CA ARG A 41 -3.21 7.59 2.39
C ARG A 41 -2.27 7.49 3.59
N ILE A 42 -2.76 7.81 4.79
CA ILE A 42 -1.96 7.73 6.02
C ILE A 42 -1.51 6.28 6.27
N THR A 43 -2.36 5.30 5.97
CA THR A 43 -2.03 3.89 6.12
C THR A 43 -0.96 3.43 5.13
N ALA A 44 -0.95 3.98 3.91
CA ALA A 44 0.11 3.67 2.95
C ALA A 44 1.51 4.06 3.46
N GLY A 45 1.62 5.19 4.16
CA GLY A 45 2.87 5.63 4.80
C GLY A 45 3.34 4.73 5.96
N ALA A 46 2.45 3.89 6.51
CA ALA A 46 2.82 2.87 7.51
C ALA A 46 3.29 1.54 6.87
N GLY A 47 3.30 1.45 5.54
CA GLY A 47 3.85 0.34 4.76
C GLY A 47 2.83 -0.75 4.36
N GLY A 48 3.25 -1.65 3.48
CA GLY A 48 2.39 -2.67 2.86
C GLY A 48 1.67 -3.61 3.83
N ARG A 49 2.32 -3.98 4.94
CA ARG A 49 1.69 -4.83 5.97
C ARG A 49 0.58 -4.10 6.72
N ALA A 50 0.76 -2.80 6.98
CA ALA A 50 -0.29 -1.98 7.60
C ALA A 50 -1.50 -1.85 6.66
N LEU A 51 -1.25 -1.70 5.36
CA LEU A 51 -2.27 -1.71 4.32
C LEU A 51 -3.06 -3.03 4.28
N LEU A 52 -2.40 -4.19 4.32
CA LEU A 52 -3.08 -5.49 4.39
C LEU A 52 -3.98 -5.62 5.62
N ARG A 53 -3.47 -5.26 6.81
CA ARG A 53 -4.27 -5.24 8.04
C ARG A 53 -5.49 -4.32 7.93
N ARG A 54 -5.33 -3.16 7.31
CA ARG A 54 -6.42 -2.20 7.07
C ARG A 54 -7.48 -2.76 6.14
N GLY A 55 -7.08 -3.47 5.08
CA GLY A 55 -7.99 -4.16 4.17
C GLY A 55 -8.78 -5.27 4.88
N MET A 56 -8.09 -6.12 5.66
CA MET A 56 -8.71 -7.17 6.47
C MET A 56 -9.72 -6.60 7.46
N ALA A 57 -9.34 -5.56 8.21
CA ALA A 57 -10.23 -4.89 9.15
C ALA A 57 -11.47 -4.30 8.44
N GLY A 58 -11.29 -3.73 7.25
CA GLY A 58 -12.40 -3.23 6.41
C GLY A 58 -13.36 -4.33 5.97
N ALA A 59 -12.87 -5.55 5.79
CA ALA A 59 -13.68 -6.74 5.50
C ALA A 59 -14.29 -7.40 6.75
N GLY A 60 -14.10 -6.83 7.94
CA GLY A 60 -14.57 -7.42 9.21
C GLY A 60 -13.76 -8.63 9.67
N LEU A 61 -12.56 -8.84 9.10
CA LEU A 61 -11.65 -9.90 9.51
C LEU A 61 -10.82 -9.43 10.72
N GLY A 62 -10.57 -10.36 11.64
CA GLY A 62 -9.70 -10.13 12.80
C GLY A 62 -8.22 -9.99 12.41
N ALA A 63 -7.39 -9.65 13.40
CA ALA A 63 -5.94 -9.57 13.24
C ALA A 63 -5.34 -10.98 13.08
N ASP A 64 -5.39 -11.52 11.86
CA ASP A 64 -4.74 -12.75 11.46
C ASP A 64 -3.41 -12.42 10.76
N GLU A 65 -2.34 -12.40 11.55
CA GLU A 65 -1.00 -12.11 11.05
C GLU A 65 -0.46 -13.18 10.10
N ALA A 66 -0.91 -14.44 10.23
CA ALA A 66 -0.54 -15.49 9.28
C ALA A 66 -1.14 -15.21 7.90
N ARG A 67 -2.37 -14.66 7.84
CA ARG A 67 -2.96 -14.21 6.58
C ARG A 67 -2.22 -12.99 6.01
N VAL A 68 -1.79 -12.05 6.85
CA VAL A 68 -0.97 -10.91 6.40
C VAL A 68 0.34 -11.41 5.78
N ASP A 69 1.02 -12.36 6.41
CA ASP A 69 2.25 -12.97 5.88
C ASP A 69 2.00 -13.67 4.53
N ALA A 70 0.93 -14.45 4.44
CA ALA A 70 0.58 -15.16 3.20
C ALA A 70 0.24 -14.21 2.04
N LEU A 71 -0.35 -13.04 2.33
CA LEU A 71 -0.74 -12.06 1.33
C LEU A 71 0.36 -11.03 1.04
N PHE A 72 1.44 -10.98 1.82
CA PHE A 72 2.47 -9.96 1.66
C PHE A 72 3.21 -10.09 0.33
N GLN A 73 3.61 -11.31 -0.07
CA GLN A 73 4.25 -11.50 -1.37
C GLN A 73 3.30 -11.20 -2.55
N PRO A 74 2.06 -11.71 -2.59
CA PRO A 74 1.07 -11.31 -3.59
C PRO A 74 0.85 -9.80 -3.68
N PHE A 75 0.86 -9.10 -2.54
CA PHE A 75 0.76 -7.64 -2.50
C PHE A 75 1.99 -6.98 -3.14
N LEU A 76 3.21 -7.44 -2.83
CA LEU A 76 4.42 -6.93 -3.44
C LEU A 76 4.44 -7.15 -4.96
N ASP A 77 3.96 -8.31 -5.43
CA ASP A 77 3.87 -8.59 -6.86
C ASP A 77 2.86 -7.65 -7.55
N ALA A 78 1.71 -7.40 -6.91
CA ALA A 78 0.73 -6.44 -7.39
C ALA A 78 1.28 -5.01 -7.41
N TYR A 79 2.07 -4.63 -6.39
CA TYR A 79 2.72 -3.33 -6.34
C TYR A 79 3.81 -3.19 -7.40
N ALA A 80 4.62 -4.22 -7.63
CA ALA A 80 5.65 -4.21 -8.68
C ALA A 80 5.03 -4.02 -10.08
N ALA A 81 3.89 -4.66 -10.35
CA ALA A 81 3.14 -4.46 -11.60
C ALA A 81 2.53 -3.05 -11.73
N ARG A 82 2.40 -2.33 -10.61
CA ARG A 82 1.82 -1.00 -10.49
C ARG A 82 2.83 0.03 -9.96
N ILE A 83 4.13 -0.17 -10.14
CA ILE A 83 5.14 0.54 -9.32
C ILE A 83 5.09 2.08 -9.44
N ALA A 84 4.56 2.62 -10.54
CA ALA A 84 4.48 4.07 -10.78
C ALA A 84 3.36 4.44 -11.76
N GLN A 85 2.20 3.77 -11.73
CA GLN A 85 1.11 4.07 -12.66
C GLN A 85 0.42 5.40 -12.30
N GLU A 86 0.27 5.69 -11.02
CA GLU A 86 -0.36 6.90 -10.51
C GLU A 86 0.59 7.83 -9.74
N SER A 87 1.82 7.39 -9.48
CA SER A 87 2.84 8.13 -8.75
C SER A 87 3.20 9.46 -9.41
N ARG A 88 3.39 10.50 -8.60
CA ARG A 88 3.79 11.85 -9.06
C ARG A 88 4.90 12.41 -8.18
N LEU A 89 5.85 13.13 -8.76
CA LEU A 89 6.83 13.88 -7.97
C LEU A 89 6.15 15.06 -7.26
N TYR A 90 6.58 15.35 -6.02
CA TYR A 90 6.18 16.59 -5.36
C TYR A 90 6.90 17.80 -5.97
N PRO A 91 6.25 19.00 -5.99
CA PRO A 91 6.87 20.23 -6.47
C PRO A 91 7.99 20.77 -5.58
#